data_AF-A0A6P4ZRV9-F1
#
_entry.id   AF-A0A6P4ZRV9-F1
#
_cell.length_a   1.000
_cell.length_b   1.000
_cell.length_c   1.000
_cell.angle_alpha   90.00
_cell.angle_beta   90.00
_cell.angle_gamma   90.00
#
_symmetry.space_group_name_H-M   'P 1'
#
loop_
_entity.id
_entity.type
_entity.pdbx_description
1 polymer ?
#
loop_
_entity_poly.entity_id
_entity_poly.type
_entity_poly.pdbx_seq_one_letter_code
_entity_poly.pdbx_strand_id
1 'polypeptide(L)'
;MGFENKVVLGALPALFLFSACLAEGTECELGSCPTKMGNSNVNNVTVMAPAGPRGEAGPPGPRGGQGEKGETGRPGKLGPQGLEGQKGEKGDPGQPANQGAEGWGGGAVYIRWGRTACNESAGTVTAYTGLAGGALWSEKGGGSNYQCLPADPEWGVYKDGVDGLKAYMYGAEYQLNTDAPYDEATVDDREVPCAVCYSLSRRAQMMIPARNTCPDGWTREYGGYLMAGYRDQAGRSKFVCMDGEPEVLPGGEGNQSGALFYPVEARCGSLPCPPYVEGRELTCVVCTI
;
A
#
# COMPACT_ATOMS: atom_id res chain seq x y z
N MET A 1 19.27 -27.03 -64.13
CA MET A 1 19.98 -25.76 -64.42
C MET A 1 20.17 -25.10 -63.05
N GLY A 2 21.24 -25.38 -62.30
CA GLY A 2 22.62 -24.91 -62.55
C GLY A 2 22.65 -23.40 -62.25
N PHE A 3 23.17 -22.91 -61.12
CA PHE A 3 24.59 -22.89 -60.80
C PHE A 3 24.87 -22.80 -59.29
N GLU A 4 25.86 -23.59 -58.86
CA GLU A 4 26.62 -23.41 -57.61
C GLU A 4 27.52 -22.17 -57.68
N ASN A 5 27.93 -21.64 -56.52
CA ASN A 5 29.33 -21.28 -56.30
C ASN A 5 29.68 -21.32 -54.81
N LYS A 6 30.84 -21.92 -54.54
CA LYS A 6 31.40 -22.31 -53.26
C LYS A 6 32.88 -21.92 -53.26
N VAL A 7 33.43 -21.63 -52.07
CA VAL A 7 34.87 -21.53 -51.71
C VAL A 7 35.50 -20.17 -52.13
N VAL A 8 36.24 -19.45 -51.27
CA VAL A 8 37.67 -19.68 -50.94
C VAL A 8 38.07 -19.20 -49.53
N LEU A 9 38.82 -20.09 -48.86
CA LEU A 9 39.67 -19.92 -47.67
C LEU A 9 40.87 -19.00 -47.95
N GLY A 10 41.23 -18.13 -47.01
CA GLY A 10 42.52 -17.42 -47.03
C GLY A 10 43.03 -17.15 -45.62
N ALA A 11 44.12 -17.81 -45.26
CA ALA A 11 44.84 -17.68 -43.99
C ALA A 11 46.19 -16.95 -44.18
N LEU A 12 46.75 -16.48 -43.05
CA LEU A 12 48.13 -16.01 -42.76
C LEU A 12 48.43 -14.50 -42.96
N PRO A 13 49.45 -13.92 -42.28
CA PRO A 13 50.05 -14.24 -40.96
C PRO A 13 50.25 -13.01 -40.03
N ALA A 14 50.73 -13.31 -38.82
CA ALA A 14 51.08 -12.41 -37.72
C ALA A 14 52.35 -11.55 -37.93
N LEU A 15 52.39 -10.40 -37.25
CA LEU A 15 53.58 -9.70 -36.72
C LEU A 15 53.08 -8.63 -35.72
N PHE A 16 53.07 -8.91 -34.41
CA PHE A 16 54.11 -8.58 -33.42
C PHE A 16 54.61 -7.12 -33.47
N LEU A 17 54.19 -6.31 -32.49
CA LEU A 17 55.09 -5.43 -31.75
C LEU A 17 54.67 -5.33 -30.27
N PHE A 18 55.70 -5.47 -29.44
CA PHE A 18 55.72 -5.53 -27.98
C PHE A 18 55.36 -4.19 -27.33
N SER A 19 54.71 -4.26 -26.17
CA SER A 19 55.02 -3.36 -25.06
C SER A 19 54.76 -4.08 -23.73
N ALA A 20 55.83 -4.66 -23.19
CA ALA A 20 55.90 -5.12 -21.82
C ALA A 20 56.09 -3.91 -20.90
N CYS A 21 55.38 -3.86 -19.78
CA CYS A 21 55.83 -3.13 -18.60
C CYS A 21 55.70 -4.05 -17.39
N LEU A 22 56.77 -4.04 -16.60
CA LEU A 22 57.21 -5.05 -15.67
C LEU A 22 56.35 -5.08 -14.41
N ALA A 23 56.07 -6.30 -13.95
CA ALA A 23 55.77 -6.58 -12.55
C ALA A 23 57.10 -6.78 -11.83
N GLU A 24 57.32 -6.02 -10.76
CA GLU A 24 58.29 -6.37 -9.71
C GLU A 24 57.51 -6.50 -8.40
N GLY A 25 57.64 -7.68 -7.79
CA GLY A 25 57.16 -7.97 -6.44
C GLY A 25 58.30 -7.92 -5.44
N THR A 26 57.97 -7.63 -4.19
CA THR A 26 58.70 -7.92 -2.93
C THR A 26 57.88 -7.26 -1.82
N GLU A 27 57.65 -7.74 -0.61
CA GLU A 27 57.88 -8.98 0.15
C GLU A 27 56.91 -8.86 1.34
N CYS A 28 56.29 -9.96 1.77
CA CYS A 28 55.65 -10.04 3.08
C CYS A 28 56.70 -10.48 4.10
N GLU A 29 56.76 -9.84 5.28
CA GLU A 29 57.03 -10.49 6.58
C GLU A 29 56.75 -9.50 7.74
N LEU A 30 55.86 -9.95 8.63
CA LEU A 30 55.72 -9.76 10.08
C LEU A 30 56.10 -8.44 10.78
N GLY A 31 55.10 -7.86 11.48
CA GLY A 31 55.33 -6.84 12.50
C GLY A 31 54.06 -6.33 13.19
N SER A 32 53.57 -7.11 14.16
CA SER A 32 52.46 -6.86 15.11
C SER A 32 52.22 -5.40 15.58
N CYS A 33 50.94 -4.98 15.65
CA CYS A 33 50.48 -3.99 16.64
C CYS A 33 49.01 -4.23 17.04
N PRO A 34 48.63 -4.15 18.35
CA PRO A 34 47.47 -4.85 18.89
C PRO A 34 46.15 -4.06 18.91
N THR A 35 45.08 -4.84 19.08
CA THR A 35 43.71 -4.46 19.45
C THR A 35 43.60 -3.48 20.62
N LYS A 36 42.72 -2.47 20.49
CA LYS A 36 41.49 -2.23 21.29
C LYS A 36 41.03 -0.77 21.16
N MET A 37 39.82 -0.56 20.61
CA MET A 37 39.10 0.71 20.74
C MET A 37 38.32 0.66 22.06
N GLY A 38 38.84 1.36 23.08
CA GLY A 38 38.19 1.60 24.36
C GLY A 38 37.82 3.07 24.49
N ASN A 39 36.54 3.31 24.75
CA ASN A 39 35.89 4.59 24.96
C ASN A 39 36.44 5.31 26.20
N SER A 40 36.56 6.66 26.17
CA SER A 40 36.32 7.59 27.31
C SER A 40 36.74 9.02 26.99
N ASN A 41 35.76 9.94 26.98
CA ASN A 41 35.93 11.38 27.17
C ASN A 41 36.45 11.67 28.58
N VAL A 42 37.53 12.45 28.76
CA VAL A 42 37.68 13.43 29.86
C VAL A 42 38.68 14.53 29.47
N ASN A 43 38.25 15.80 29.51
CA ASN A 43 39.12 16.97 29.58
C ASN A 43 39.42 17.30 31.06
N ASN A 44 40.64 17.72 31.39
CA ASN A 44 40.99 19.06 31.93
C ASN A 44 42.35 19.05 32.66
N VAL A 45 43.04 20.18 32.71
CA VAL A 45 43.55 20.87 33.93
C VAL A 45 44.67 21.86 33.60
N THR A 46 44.40 23.15 33.87
CA THR A 46 45.37 24.18 34.28
C THR A 46 44.91 24.71 35.65
N VAL A 47 45.84 24.93 36.57
CA VAL A 47 45.64 25.13 38.01
C VAL A 47 45.61 26.62 38.41
N MET A 48 44.61 27.03 39.18
CA MET A 48 44.63 28.19 40.11
C MET A 48 43.71 27.86 41.32
N ALA A 49 44.17 28.11 42.55
CA ALA A 49 43.60 27.59 43.81
C ALA A 49 42.34 28.34 44.32
N PRO A 50 41.50 27.71 45.18
CA PRO A 50 40.10 28.12 45.44
C PRO A 50 39.90 29.01 46.69
N ALA A 51 38.79 29.75 46.71
CA ALA A 51 38.16 30.26 47.94
C ALA A 51 37.25 29.17 48.55
N GLY A 52 37.35 28.96 49.86
CA GLY A 52 36.69 27.85 50.56
C GLY A 52 35.16 27.93 50.56
N PRO A 53 34.45 26.78 50.53
CA PRO A 53 33.00 26.77 50.58
C PRO A 53 32.48 27.26 51.94
N ARG A 54 31.39 28.04 51.90
CA ARG A 54 30.57 28.38 53.07
C ARG A 54 30.05 27.09 53.70
N GLY A 55 30.21 26.95 55.02
CA GLY A 55 29.83 25.74 55.76
C GLY A 55 28.39 25.30 55.49
N GLU A 56 28.17 23.99 55.43
CA GLU A 56 26.86 23.41 55.17
C GLU A 56 25.85 23.83 56.23
N ALA A 57 24.60 24.04 55.80
CA ALA A 57 23.49 24.24 56.71
C ALA A 57 23.33 23.00 57.61
N GLY A 58 23.11 23.22 58.90
CA GLY A 58 22.95 22.13 59.86
C GLY A 58 21.84 21.15 59.43
N PRO A 59 21.94 19.87 59.83
CA PRO A 59 20.94 18.88 59.46
C PRO A 59 19.54 19.32 59.94
N PRO A 60 18.49 19.02 59.17
CA PRO A 60 17.11 19.26 59.60
C PRO A 60 16.87 18.65 60.98
N GLY A 61 16.19 19.40 61.86
CA GLY A 61 15.83 18.88 63.18
C GLY A 61 15.01 17.59 63.08
N PRO A 62 15.09 16.69 64.08
CA PRO A 62 14.34 15.45 64.06
C PRO A 62 12.85 15.74 63.94
N ARG A 63 12.16 14.97 63.09
CA ARG A 63 10.71 15.05 62.90
C ARG A 63 10.03 14.86 64.26
N GLY A 64 9.18 15.81 64.65
CA GLY A 64 8.37 15.70 65.86
C GLY A 64 7.60 14.39 65.89
N GLY A 65 7.55 13.73 67.06
CA GLY A 65 6.82 12.49 67.23
C GLY A 65 5.38 12.62 66.74
N GLN A 66 4.89 11.59 66.05
CA GLN A 66 3.49 11.51 65.67
C GLN A 66 2.63 11.56 66.94
N GLY A 67 1.67 12.49 67.01
CA GLY A 67 0.74 12.59 68.15
C GLY A 67 0.01 11.27 68.36
N GLU A 68 -0.27 10.94 69.62
CA GLU A 68 -0.99 9.70 69.96
C GLU A 68 -2.30 9.61 69.18
N LYS A 69 -2.47 8.49 68.47
CA LYS A 69 -3.72 8.17 67.78
C LYS A 69 -4.79 7.99 68.85
N GLY A 70 -5.83 8.82 68.82
CA GLY A 70 -6.97 8.71 69.74
C GLY A 70 -7.54 7.29 69.77
N GLU A 71 -7.96 6.85 70.97
CA GLU A 71 -8.50 5.51 71.17
C GLU A 71 -9.63 5.23 70.17
N THR A 72 -9.50 4.11 69.45
CA THR A 72 -10.53 3.68 68.49
C THR A 72 -11.76 3.24 69.28
N GLY A 73 -12.91 3.86 69.01
CA GLY A 73 -14.19 3.47 69.62
C GLY A 73 -14.47 1.98 69.39
N ARG A 74 -15.06 1.32 70.40
CA ARG A 74 -15.38 -0.12 70.33
C ARG A 74 -16.17 -0.43 69.05
N PRO A 75 -15.75 -1.42 68.24
CA PRO A 75 -16.50 -1.80 67.05
C PRO A 75 -17.95 -2.14 67.38
N GLY A 76 -18.89 -1.58 66.60
CA GLY A 76 -20.30 -1.94 66.70
C GLY A 76 -20.49 -3.44 66.45
N LYS A 77 -21.48 -4.05 67.13
CA LYS A 77 -21.81 -5.47 66.93
C LYS A 77 -22.10 -5.71 65.45
N LEU A 78 -21.46 -6.74 64.87
CA LEU A 78 -21.66 -7.15 63.48
C LEU A 78 -23.15 -7.39 63.24
N GLY A 79 -23.72 -6.72 62.24
CA GLY A 79 -25.11 -6.95 61.83
C GLY A 79 -25.30 -8.40 61.37
N PRO A 80 -26.53 -8.96 61.46
CA PRO A 80 -26.79 -10.30 60.95
C PRO A 80 -26.42 -10.37 59.46
N GLN A 81 -25.79 -11.47 59.07
CA GLN A 81 -25.40 -11.71 57.68
C GLN A 81 -26.65 -11.66 56.79
N GLY A 82 -26.60 -10.85 55.73
CA GLY A 82 -27.69 -10.76 54.76
C GLY A 82 -27.97 -12.13 54.15
N LEU A 83 -29.25 -12.44 53.92
CA LEU A 83 -29.65 -13.69 53.27
C LEU A 83 -28.97 -13.81 51.90
N GLU A 84 -28.42 -14.99 51.62
CA GLU A 84 -27.75 -15.30 50.36
C GLU A 84 -28.71 -15.02 49.19
N GLY A 85 -28.26 -14.20 48.23
CA GLY A 85 -29.07 -13.83 47.07
C GLY A 85 -29.42 -15.08 46.27
N GLN A 86 -30.71 -15.26 45.96
CA GLN A 86 -31.15 -16.39 45.15
C GLN A 86 -30.42 -16.36 43.80
N LYS A 87 -29.82 -17.50 43.44
CA LYS A 87 -29.17 -17.70 42.15
C LYS A 87 -30.18 -17.40 41.05
N GLY A 88 -29.86 -16.44 40.18
CA GLY A 88 -30.72 -16.08 39.04
C GLY A 88 -31.05 -17.31 38.20
N GLU A 89 -32.29 -17.38 37.72
CA GLU A 89 -32.74 -18.47 36.86
C GLU A 89 -31.84 -18.57 35.63
N LYS A 90 -31.54 -19.81 35.23
CA LYS A 90 -30.75 -20.09 34.04
C LYS A 90 -31.52 -19.54 32.84
N GLY A 91 -30.92 -18.60 32.10
CA GLY A 91 -31.53 -18.08 30.88
C GLY A 91 -31.93 -19.21 29.92
N ASP A 92 -33.06 -19.02 29.24
CA ASP A 92 -33.60 -20.01 28.32
C ASP A 92 -32.55 -20.42 27.28
N PRO A 93 -32.55 -21.71 26.84
CA PRO A 93 -31.70 -22.13 25.73
C PRO A 93 -31.93 -21.19 24.53
N GLY A 94 -30.83 -20.71 23.94
CA GLY A 94 -30.90 -19.95 22.69
C GLY A 94 -31.70 -20.75 21.67
N GLN A 95 -32.65 -20.08 21.00
CA GLN A 95 -33.44 -20.72 19.95
C GLN A 95 -32.49 -21.40 18.95
N PRO A 96 -32.79 -22.64 18.52
CA PRO A 96 -32.04 -23.28 17.45
C PRO A 96 -31.91 -22.30 16.29
N ALA A 97 -30.70 -22.14 15.76
CA ALA A 97 -30.51 -21.38 14.54
C ALA A 97 -31.50 -21.94 13.51
N ASN A 98 -32.49 -21.14 13.11
CA ASN A 98 -33.26 -21.43 11.91
C ASN A 98 -32.20 -21.73 10.86
N GLN A 99 -32.26 -22.93 10.27
CA GLN A 99 -31.50 -23.23 9.08
C GLN A 99 -31.77 -22.06 8.14
N GLY A 100 -30.76 -21.21 7.97
CA GLY A 100 -30.89 -20.04 7.12
C GLY A 100 -31.43 -20.53 5.79
N ALA A 101 -32.41 -19.82 5.25
CA ALA A 101 -32.77 -19.93 3.84
C ALA A 101 -31.49 -20.17 3.04
N GLU A 102 -31.49 -21.19 2.17
CA GLU A 102 -30.35 -21.65 1.35
C GLU A 102 -29.32 -20.53 1.17
N GLY A 103 -28.22 -20.68 1.90
CA GLY A 103 -27.39 -19.55 2.29
C GLY A 103 -26.88 -18.76 1.10
N TRP A 104 -27.16 -17.45 1.11
CA TRP A 104 -26.26 -16.42 0.59
C TRP A 104 -24.96 -16.38 1.42
N GLY A 105 -24.39 -17.55 1.67
CA GLY A 105 -23.29 -17.82 2.58
C GLY A 105 -21.97 -17.55 1.90
N GLY A 106 -21.66 -16.27 1.77
CA GLY A 106 -20.38 -15.75 1.31
C GLY A 106 -20.28 -15.62 -0.21
N GLY A 107 -20.06 -14.39 -0.66
CA GLY A 107 -19.60 -14.09 -2.01
C GLY A 107 -18.54 -13.00 -1.97
N ALA A 108 -17.88 -12.75 -3.09
CA ALA A 108 -16.77 -11.82 -3.21
C ALA A 108 -17.18 -10.66 -4.10
N VAL A 109 -16.91 -9.43 -3.65
CA VAL A 109 -17.14 -8.20 -4.42
C VAL A 109 -15.80 -7.63 -4.86
N TYR A 110 -15.69 -7.29 -6.13
CA TYR A 110 -14.53 -6.57 -6.67
C TYR A 110 -15.00 -5.50 -7.67
N ILE A 111 -14.12 -4.55 -7.97
CA ILE A 111 -14.37 -3.53 -9.00
C ILE A 111 -13.57 -3.91 -10.23
N ARG A 112 -14.23 -3.93 -11.38
CA ARG A 112 -13.60 -4.03 -12.69
C ARG A 112 -13.44 -2.62 -13.25
N TRP A 113 -12.22 -2.11 -13.19
CA TRP A 113 -11.89 -0.78 -13.69
C TRP A 113 -11.65 -0.82 -15.20
N GLY A 114 -12.15 0.17 -15.92
CA GLY A 114 -12.04 0.29 -17.36
C GLY A 114 -13.09 -0.50 -18.14
N ARG A 115 -14.13 -1.05 -17.50
CA ARG A 115 -15.24 -1.74 -18.18
C ARG A 115 -16.57 -1.38 -17.52
N THR A 116 -17.64 -1.39 -18.31
CA THR A 116 -19.02 -1.17 -17.84
C THR A 116 -19.74 -2.43 -17.39
N ALA A 117 -19.16 -3.61 -17.65
CA ALA A 117 -19.77 -4.89 -17.30
C ALA A 117 -18.77 -5.90 -16.73
N CYS A 118 -19.26 -6.75 -15.84
CA CYS A 118 -18.54 -7.92 -15.34
C CYS A 118 -18.48 -9.03 -16.40
N ASN A 119 -17.56 -9.97 -16.23
CA ASN A 119 -17.52 -11.13 -17.11
C ASN A 119 -18.57 -12.15 -16.63
N GLU A 120 -19.75 -12.12 -17.24
CA GLU A 120 -20.86 -13.02 -16.90
C GLU A 120 -20.49 -14.50 -17.07
N SER A 121 -19.62 -14.81 -18.05
CA SER A 121 -19.14 -16.18 -18.28
C SER A 121 -18.27 -16.73 -17.14
N ALA A 122 -17.75 -15.87 -16.26
CA ALA A 122 -17.01 -16.26 -15.07
C ALA A 122 -17.90 -16.56 -13.85
N GLY A 123 -19.23 -16.53 -14.00
CA GLY A 123 -20.16 -16.71 -12.87
C GLY A 123 -20.17 -15.52 -11.91
N THR A 124 -19.98 -14.32 -12.45
CA THR A 124 -20.17 -13.05 -11.73
C THR A 124 -21.36 -12.30 -12.30
N VAL A 125 -22.01 -11.50 -11.44
CA VAL A 125 -23.07 -10.58 -11.84
C VAL A 125 -22.61 -9.15 -11.61
N THR A 126 -23.02 -8.25 -12.50
CA THR A 126 -22.81 -6.81 -12.31
C THR A 126 -23.81 -6.31 -11.27
N ALA A 127 -23.30 -5.85 -10.13
CA ALA A 127 -24.12 -5.24 -9.08
C ALA A 127 -24.56 -3.83 -9.50
N TYR A 128 -23.63 -3.02 -10.01
CA TYR A 128 -23.90 -1.75 -10.68
C TYR A 128 -22.72 -1.34 -11.57
N THR A 129 -22.95 -0.35 -12.42
CA THR A 129 -21.93 0.28 -13.28
C THR A 129 -21.91 1.80 -13.06
N GLY A 130 -20.81 2.42 -13.43
CA GLY A 130 -20.74 3.86 -13.57
C GLY A 130 -19.32 4.31 -13.91
N LEU A 131 -18.86 5.35 -13.22
CA LEU A 131 -17.63 6.06 -13.56
C LEU A 131 -16.66 6.04 -12.38
N ALA A 132 -15.38 5.87 -12.67
CA ALA A 132 -14.36 6.06 -11.66
C ALA A 132 -14.29 7.55 -11.27
N GLY A 133 -14.17 7.80 -9.97
CA GLY A 133 -13.96 9.13 -9.42
C GLY A 133 -12.93 9.15 -8.31
N GLY A 134 -12.40 10.33 -8.02
CA GLY A 134 -11.40 10.56 -7.00
C GLY A 134 -11.17 12.04 -6.70
N ALA A 135 -10.11 12.34 -5.95
CA ALA A 135 -9.69 13.71 -5.70
C ALA A 135 -9.01 14.33 -6.95
N LEU A 136 -9.06 15.66 -7.06
CA LEU A 136 -8.37 16.39 -8.12
C LEU A 136 -6.86 16.15 -8.03
N TRP A 137 -6.19 15.98 -9.17
CA TRP A 137 -4.74 15.72 -9.20
C TRP A 137 -3.89 16.79 -8.46
N SER A 138 -4.35 18.04 -8.41
CA SER A 138 -3.63 19.14 -7.76
C SER A 138 -3.98 19.33 -6.28
N GLU A 139 -5.00 18.63 -5.77
CA GLU A 139 -5.42 18.75 -4.39
C GLU A 139 -4.54 17.94 -3.44
N LYS A 140 -4.27 18.51 -2.26
CA LYS A 140 -3.42 17.90 -1.21
C LYS A 140 -4.20 17.09 -0.18
N GLY A 141 -5.53 17.20 -0.19
CA GLY A 141 -6.44 16.61 0.80
C GLY A 141 -7.63 15.94 0.15
N GLY A 142 -8.56 15.43 0.97
CA GLY A 142 -9.71 14.67 0.48
C GLY A 142 -9.49 13.16 0.52
N GLY A 143 -10.17 12.43 -0.37
CA GLY A 143 -10.05 10.98 -0.51
C GLY A 143 -8.74 10.58 -1.18
N SER A 144 -8.14 9.47 -0.74
CA SER A 144 -6.88 8.93 -1.33
C SER A 144 -7.11 7.67 -2.18
N ASN A 145 -8.35 7.28 -2.37
CA ASN A 145 -8.75 6.14 -3.19
C ASN A 145 -9.62 6.59 -4.34
N TYR A 146 -9.65 5.76 -5.38
CA TYR A 146 -10.66 5.84 -6.42
C TYR A 146 -11.95 5.16 -5.93
N GLN A 147 -13.07 5.69 -6.39
CA GLN A 147 -14.40 5.15 -6.11
C GLN A 147 -15.14 4.91 -7.42
N CYS A 148 -15.84 3.77 -7.53
CA CYS A 148 -16.77 3.55 -8.62
C CYS A 148 -18.09 4.25 -8.26
N LEU A 149 -18.38 5.37 -8.90
CA LEU A 149 -19.58 6.17 -8.70
C LEU A 149 -20.70 5.58 -9.55
N PRO A 150 -21.90 5.31 -9.00
CA PRO A 150 -23.04 4.84 -9.78
C PRO A 150 -23.43 5.85 -10.87
N ALA A 151 -23.91 5.35 -12.01
CA ALA A 151 -24.44 6.19 -13.09
C ALA A 151 -25.73 6.93 -12.71
N ASP A 152 -26.42 6.46 -11.67
CA ASP A 152 -27.70 6.95 -11.15
C ASP A 152 -27.58 7.41 -9.69
N PRO A 153 -26.96 8.57 -9.42
CA PRO A 153 -26.75 9.05 -8.04
C PRO A 153 -28.08 9.41 -7.36
N GLU A 154 -28.22 8.98 -6.11
CA GLU A 154 -29.32 9.36 -5.22
C GLU A 154 -28.90 10.47 -4.26
N TRP A 155 -29.83 11.36 -3.93
CA TRP A 155 -29.55 12.55 -3.11
C TRP A 155 -30.46 12.60 -1.88
N GLY A 156 -29.85 12.87 -0.72
CA GLY A 156 -30.56 13.15 0.54
C GLY A 156 -30.90 14.63 0.67
N VAL A 157 -30.58 15.23 1.82
CA VAL A 157 -30.70 16.68 2.03
C VAL A 157 -29.44 17.36 1.47
N TYR A 158 -29.61 18.21 0.46
CA TYR A 158 -28.50 18.92 -0.19
C TYR A 158 -28.84 20.40 -0.44
N LYS A 159 -27.79 21.17 -0.74
CA LYS A 159 -27.88 22.53 -1.24
C LYS A 159 -26.98 22.62 -2.46
N ASP A 160 -27.53 23.12 -3.56
CA ASP A 160 -26.79 23.30 -4.80
C ASP A 160 -25.68 24.35 -4.66
N GLY A 161 -24.61 24.13 -5.42
CA GLY A 161 -23.43 24.98 -5.49
C GLY A 161 -22.19 24.39 -4.84
N VAL A 162 -21.03 24.95 -5.22
CA VAL A 162 -19.72 24.59 -4.66
C VAL A 162 -19.48 25.42 -3.40
N ASP A 163 -19.29 24.74 -2.27
CA ASP A 163 -19.07 25.35 -0.96
C ASP A 163 -17.67 24.96 -0.46
N GLY A 164 -16.83 25.95 -0.18
CA GLY A 164 -15.36 25.83 -0.19
C GLY A 164 -14.72 25.02 0.94
N LEU A 165 -15.49 24.59 1.94
CA LEU A 165 -14.98 23.80 3.08
C LEU A 165 -15.42 22.33 3.02
N LYS A 166 -15.38 21.74 1.82
CA LYS A 166 -15.78 20.35 1.55
C LYS A 166 -14.68 19.60 0.80
N ALA A 167 -14.70 18.27 0.90
CA ALA A 167 -13.96 17.43 -0.04
C ALA A 167 -14.73 17.33 -1.35
N TYR A 168 -14.02 17.30 -2.46
CA TYR A 168 -14.60 17.17 -3.79
C TYR A 168 -14.39 15.77 -4.34
N MET A 169 -15.28 15.38 -5.25
CA MET A 169 -15.23 14.15 -6.02
C MET A 169 -15.26 14.54 -7.49
N TYR A 170 -14.22 14.16 -8.23
CA TYR A 170 -14.06 14.42 -9.66
C TYR A 170 -14.14 13.11 -10.42
N GLY A 171 -14.55 13.16 -11.69
CA GLY A 171 -14.39 12.04 -12.61
C GLY A 171 -12.91 11.70 -12.79
N ALA A 172 -12.63 10.43 -13.10
CA ALA A 172 -11.28 9.97 -13.35
C ALA A 172 -11.03 9.75 -14.85
N GLU A 173 -9.83 10.12 -15.31
CA GLU A 173 -9.43 10.01 -16.71
C GLU A 173 -8.20 9.13 -16.87
N TYR A 174 -8.10 8.46 -18.01
CA TYR A 174 -6.85 7.82 -18.42
C TYR A 174 -5.83 8.89 -18.82
N GLN A 175 -4.61 8.77 -18.31
CA GLN A 175 -3.46 9.53 -18.80
C GLN A 175 -2.35 8.59 -19.26
N LEU A 176 -2.12 8.57 -20.57
CA LEU A 176 -1.30 7.58 -21.26
C LEU A 176 -0.05 8.16 -21.94
N ASN A 177 0.21 9.46 -21.75
CA ASN A 177 1.23 10.35 -22.33
C ASN A 177 2.54 9.82 -22.98
N THR A 178 2.97 8.57 -22.77
CA THR A 178 4.08 7.89 -23.47
C THR A 178 3.97 6.36 -23.37
N ASP A 179 4.43 5.61 -24.39
CA ASP A 179 4.65 4.14 -24.40
C ASP A 179 3.65 3.32 -23.55
N ALA A 180 2.38 3.71 -23.61
CA ALA A 180 1.36 3.12 -22.79
C ALA A 180 0.97 1.74 -23.34
N PRO A 181 0.48 0.84 -22.47
CA PRO A 181 0.05 -0.49 -22.88
C PRO A 181 -1.31 -0.48 -23.63
N TYR A 182 -1.84 0.70 -23.92
CA TYR A 182 -3.13 0.94 -24.57
C TYR A 182 -2.95 1.86 -25.78
N ASP A 183 -3.93 1.88 -26.67
CA ASP A 183 -3.94 2.81 -27.81
C ASP A 183 -4.25 4.23 -27.33
N GLU A 184 -3.19 5.01 -27.11
CA GLU A 184 -3.22 6.41 -26.66
C GLU A 184 -4.21 7.26 -27.45
N ALA A 185 -4.25 7.10 -28.78
CA ALA A 185 -5.11 7.91 -29.65
C ALA A 185 -6.62 7.69 -29.38
N THR A 186 -6.97 6.59 -28.72
CA THR A 186 -8.36 6.22 -28.43
C THR A 186 -8.72 6.41 -26.97
N VAL A 187 -7.81 6.12 -26.05
CA VAL A 187 -8.10 6.00 -24.61
C VAL A 187 -7.63 7.22 -23.79
N ASP A 188 -6.62 7.96 -24.24
CA ASP A 188 -6.09 9.11 -23.49
C ASP A 188 -7.14 10.23 -23.32
N ASP A 189 -7.11 10.89 -22.16
CA ASP A 189 -8.05 11.94 -21.76
C ASP A 189 -9.54 11.51 -21.83
N ARG A 190 -9.79 10.20 -21.70
CA ARG A 190 -11.15 9.63 -21.62
C ARG A 190 -11.51 9.26 -20.20
N GLU A 191 -12.79 9.43 -19.89
CA GLU A 191 -13.37 8.99 -18.62
C GLU A 191 -13.25 7.47 -18.44
N VAL A 192 -12.92 7.06 -17.22
CA VAL A 192 -12.71 5.64 -16.88
C VAL A 192 -14.01 5.00 -16.40
N PRO A 193 -14.64 4.09 -17.17
CA PRO A 193 -15.80 3.34 -16.69
C PRO A 193 -15.42 2.34 -15.60
N CYS A 194 -16.40 1.95 -14.81
CA CYS A 194 -16.23 0.89 -13.83
C CYS A 194 -17.50 0.04 -13.68
N ALA A 195 -17.29 -1.21 -13.28
CA ALA A 195 -18.35 -2.13 -12.91
C ALA A 195 -18.04 -2.76 -11.56
N VAL A 196 -19.02 -2.79 -10.66
CA VAL A 196 -18.90 -3.52 -9.40
C VAL A 196 -19.46 -4.92 -9.61
N CYS A 197 -18.59 -5.90 -9.45
CA CYS A 197 -18.85 -7.29 -9.74
C CYS A 197 -19.03 -8.08 -8.46
N TYR A 198 -20.02 -8.97 -8.48
CA TYR A 198 -20.31 -9.86 -7.37
C TYR A 198 -20.24 -11.31 -7.83
N SER A 199 -19.40 -12.10 -7.17
CA SER A 199 -19.40 -13.56 -7.33
C SER A 199 -20.29 -14.19 -6.27
N LEU A 200 -21.26 -15.00 -6.71
CA LEU A 200 -22.22 -15.68 -5.85
C LEU A 200 -21.61 -16.87 -5.10
N SER A 201 -20.59 -17.51 -5.68
CA SER A 201 -20.02 -18.78 -5.18
C SER A 201 -18.62 -18.66 -4.58
N ARG A 202 -17.88 -17.60 -4.91
CA ARG A 202 -16.49 -17.38 -4.48
C ARG A 202 -16.46 -16.39 -3.34
N ARG A 203 -15.71 -16.68 -2.28
CA ARG A 203 -15.77 -15.99 -0.97
C ARG A 203 -14.63 -15.03 -0.73
N ALA A 204 -13.53 -15.11 -1.49
CA ALA A 204 -12.41 -14.19 -1.38
C ALA A 204 -12.07 -13.57 -2.73
N GLN A 205 -11.48 -12.37 -2.68
CA GLN A 205 -10.91 -11.69 -3.84
C GLN A 205 -9.49 -11.21 -3.52
N MET A 206 -8.65 -11.18 -4.54
CA MET A 206 -7.31 -10.58 -4.46
C MET A 206 -6.92 -9.95 -5.79
N MET A 207 -6.16 -8.85 -5.72
CA MET A 207 -5.43 -8.28 -6.85
C MET A 207 -3.96 -8.61 -6.69
N ILE A 208 -3.32 -9.13 -7.74
CA ILE A 208 -1.90 -9.45 -7.77
C ILE A 208 -1.21 -8.52 -8.77
N PRO A 209 -0.36 -7.58 -8.31
CA PRO A 209 0.43 -6.75 -9.21
C PRO A 209 1.58 -7.55 -9.83
N ALA A 210 2.08 -7.08 -10.97
CA ALA A 210 3.15 -7.68 -11.77
C ALA A 210 2.86 -9.14 -12.22
N ARG A 211 1.58 -9.52 -12.33
CA ARG A 211 1.14 -10.81 -12.87
C ARG A 211 -0.10 -10.65 -13.73
N ASN A 212 -0.27 -11.55 -14.69
CA ASN A 212 -1.48 -11.67 -15.52
C ASN A 212 -2.24 -12.98 -15.28
N THR A 213 -1.79 -13.78 -14.33
CA THR A 213 -2.30 -15.13 -14.06
C THR A 213 -2.57 -15.31 -12.58
N CYS A 214 -3.70 -15.94 -12.26
CA CYS A 214 -4.05 -16.29 -10.89
C CYS A 214 -3.27 -17.51 -10.39
N PRO A 215 -3.11 -17.68 -9.07
CA PRO A 215 -2.58 -18.90 -8.48
C PRO A 215 -3.49 -20.10 -8.76
N ASP A 216 -2.95 -21.32 -8.62
CA ASP A 216 -3.73 -22.54 -8.79
C ASP A 216 -4.96 -22.56 -7.87
N GLY A 217 -6.10 -22.97 -8.42
CA GLY A 217 -7.38 -23.00 -7.72
C GLY A 217 -8.12 -21.66 -7.65
N TRP A 218 -7.50 -20.55 -8.02
CA TRP A 218 -8.16 -19.25 -8.12
C TRP A 218 -8.74 -19.03 -9.51
N THR A 219 -9.93 -18.43 -9.56
CA THR A 219 -10.58 -18.02 -10.81
C THR A 219 -10.05 -16.65 -11.22
N ARG A 220 -9.59 -16.51 -12.48
CA ARG A 220 -9.26 -15.21 -13.06
C ARG A 220 -10.54 -14.48 -13.44
N GLU A 221 -10.75 -13.32 -12.83
CA GLU A 221 -11.88 -12.45 -13.16
C GLU A 221 -11.53 -11.54 -14.35
N TYR A 222 -10.41 -10.83 -14.25
CA TYR A 222 -9.82 -10.07 -15.34
C TYR A 222 -8.34 -9.81 -15.09
N GLY A 223 -7.62 -9.28 -16.07
CA GLY A 223 -6.28 -8.75 -15.89
C GLY A 223 -5.97 -7.66 -16.90
N GLY A 224 -4.88 -6.94 -16.65
CA GLY A 224 -4.47 -5.79 -17.45
C GLY A 224 -3.25 -5.13 -16.83
N TYR A 225 -3.30 -3.83 -16.60
CA TYR A 225 -2.15 -3.06 -16.12
C TYR A 225 -2.44 -2.33 -14.80
N LEU A 226 -1.43 -2.30 -13.94
CA LEU A 226 -1.49 -1.59 -12.68
C LEU A 226 -1.46 -0.09 -12.97
N MET A 227 -2.41 0.66 -12.42
CA MET A 227 -2.53 2.10 -12.61
C MET A 227 -2.69 2.82 -11.27
N ALA A 228 -2.22 4.06 -11.22
CA ALA A 228 -2.36 4.98 -10.09
C ALA A 228 -2.19 6.43 -10.55
N GLY A 229 -2.28 7.38 -9.63
CA GLY A 229 -1.98 8.79 -9.91
C GLY A 229 -0.49 9.02 -10.17
N TYR A 230 -0.18 10.12 -10.85
CA TYR A 230 1.20 10.44 -11.22
C TYR A 230 2.08 10.70 -9.99
N ARG A 231 3.32 10.22 -10.04
CA ARG A 231 4.24 10.22 -8.90
C ARG A 231 4.55 11.60 -8.30
N ASP A 232 4.42 12.69 -9.07
CA ASP A 232 4.68 14.05 -8.59
C ASP A 232 3.38 14.83 -8.28
N GLN A 233 2.22 14.16 -8.29
CA GLN A 233 0.95 14.78 -7.88
C GLN A 233 0.93 15.07 -6.38
N ALA A 234 0.15 16.09 -6.01
CA ALA A 234 0.07 16.59 -4.64
C ALA A 234 -0.64 15.60 -3.70
N GLY A 235 -1.65 14.89 -4.21
CA GLY A 235 -2.39 13.85 -3.53
C GLY A 235 -1.83 12.46 -3.81
N ARG A 236 -2.05 11.53 -2.87
CA ARG A 236 -1.75 10.11 -3.08
C ARG A 236 -3.02 9.39 -3.55
N SER A 237 -2.85 8.41 -4.40
CA SER A 237 -3.92 7.54 -4.89
C SER A 237 -3.60 6.07 -4.61
N LYS A 238 -4.60 5.20 -4.77
CA LYS A 238 -4.46 3.76 -4.59
C LYS A 238 -4.04 3.09 -5.91
N PHE A 239 -3.14 2.12 -5.85
CA PHE A 239 -2.88 1.23 -6.98
C PHE A 239 -4.11 0.37 -7.30
N VAL A 240 -4.60 0.45 -8.54
CA VAL A 240 -5.72 -0.36 -9.05
C VAL A 240 -5.28 -1.20 -10.23
N CYS A 241 -5.98 -2.31 -10.47
CA CYS A 241 -5.83 -3.07 -11.70
C CYS A 241 -6.81 -2.53 -12.73
N MET A 242 -6.30 -1.95 -13.81
CA MET A 242 -7.11 -1.55 -14.95
C MET A 242 -7.24 -2.72 -15.91
N ASP A 243 -8.43 -2.94 -16.47
CA ASP A 243 -8.65 -3.99 -17.45
C ASP A 243 -7.76 -3.78 -18.70
N GLY A 244 -7.23 -4.88 -19.24
CA GLY A 244 -6.32 -4.85 -20.38
C GLY A 244 -7.01 -4.42 -21.69
N GLU A 245 -8.33 -4.45 -21.74
CA GLU A 245 -9.14 -4.00 -22.88
C GLU A 245 -10.13 -2.91 -22.42
N PRO A 246 -9.63 -1.70 -22.09
CA PRO A 246 -10.45 -0.64 -21.54
C PRO A 246 -11.51 -0.15 -22.53
N GLU A 247 -12.67 0.19 -22.01
CA GLU A 247 -13.77 0.84 -22.73
C GLU A 247 -13.65 2.37 -22.61
N VAL A 248 -14.13 3.05 -23.66
CA VAL A 248 -14.28 4.49 -23.72
C VAL A 248 -15.77 4.80 -23.86
N LEU A 249 -16.29 5.68 -23.00
CA LEU A 249 -17.71 6.02 -22.99
C LEU A 249 -18.03 7.17 -23.97
N PRO A 250 -19.17 7.11 -24.69
CA PRO A 250 -19.63 8.22 -25.52
C PRO A 250 -19.89 9.47 -24.69
N GLY A 251 -19.36 10.61 -25.12
CA GLY A 251 -19.54 11.90 -24.44
C GLY A 251 -18.55 12.18 -23.30
N GLY A 252 -17.71 11.22 -22.94
CA GLY A 252 -16.63 11.39 -21.97
C GLY A 252 -15.34 11.91 -22.57
N GLU A 253 -15.47 12.84 -23.51
CA GLU A 253 -14.37 13.36 -24.32
C GLU A 253 -13.90 14.69 -23.74
N GLY A 254 -12.64 14.77 -23.34
CA GLY A 254 -11.99 16.04 -23.02
C GLY A 254 -11.20 15.99 -21.73
N ASN A 255 -10.07 16.70 -21.72
CA ASN A 255 -9.17 16.85 -20.59
C ASN A 255 -9.79 17.75 -19.50
N GLN A 256 -10.55 17.15 -18.60
CA GLN A 256 -11.16 17.83 -17.46
C GLN A 256 -10.22 17.81 -16.26
N SER A 257 -9.13 17.03 -16.33
CA SER A 257 -8.05 16.99 -15.36
C SER A 257 -8.61 16.75 -13.96
N GLY A 258 -9.46 15.74 -13.82
CA GLY A 258 -10.07 15.36 -12.55
C GLY A 258 -9.13 14.53 -11.67
N ALA A 259 -9.58 13.33 -11.32
CA ALA A 259 -8.69 12.27 -10.87
C ALA A 259 -8.00 11.64 -12.09
N LEU A 260 -6.78 11.12 -11.95
CA LEU A 260 -6.03 10.64 -13.11
C LEU A 260 -5.47 9.23 -12.87
N PHE A 261 -5.46 8.41 -13.91
CA PHE A 261 -4.85 7.09 -13.95
C PHE A 261 -3.68 7.05 -14.93
N TYR A 262 -2.50 6.82 -14.39
CA TYR A 262 -1.25 6.61 -15.11
C TYR A 262 -0.83 5.14 -15.00
N PRO A 263 -0.28 4.53 -16.06
CA PRO A 263 0.40 3.25 -15.98
C PRO A 263 1.51 3.29 -14.92
N VAL A 264 1.69 2.19 -14.20
CA VAL A 264 2.76 2.06 -13.19
C VAL A 264 3.95 1.34 -13.78
N GLU A 265 5.09 2.01 -13.84
CA GLU A 265 6.36 1.43 -14.27
C GLU A 265 7.15 0.81 -13.10
N ALA A 266 7.89 -0.25 -13.40
CA ALA A 266 8.89 -0.81 -12.50
C ALA A 266 10.12 0.11 -12.42
N ARG A 267 10.57 0.41 -11.20
CA ARG A 267 11.82 1.15 -10.93
C ARG A 267 12.76 0.28 -10.09
N CYS A 268 13.85 -0.15 -10.70
CA CYS A 268 14.92 -0.95 -10.13
C CYS A 268 15.69 -0.17 -9.05
N GLY A 269 16.31 -0.93 -8.15
CA GLY A 269 17.01 -0.41 -6.97
C GLY A 269 16.61 -1.27 -5.78
N SER A 270 15.68 -0.76 -4.96
CA SER A 270 15.04 -1.58 -3.93
C SER A 270 14.13 -2.68 -4.53
N LEU A 271 13.64 -2.46 -5.76
CA LEU A 271 13.01 -3.52 -6.56
C LEU A 271 14.12 -4.33 -7.26
N PRO A 272 14.20 -5.66 -7.03
CA PRO A 272 15.24 -6.48 -7.62
C PRO A 272 15.03 -6.68 -9.12
N CYS A 273 16.06 -6.39 -9.90
CA CYS A 273 16.06 -6.56 -11.35
C CYS A 273 17.29 -7.38 -11.76
N PRO A 274 17.14 -8.66 -12.16
CA PRO A 274 15.89 -9.45 -12.34
C PRO A 274 15.19 -9.90 -11.03
N PRO A 275 13.90 -10.34 -11.06
CA PRO A 275 13.08 -10.65 -12.25
C PRO A 275 12.29 -9.46 -12.83
N TYR A 276 12.26 -8.32 -12.14
CA TYR A 276 11.66 -7.09 -12.69
C TYR A 276 12.60 -6.46 -13.71
N VAL A 277 12.08 -5.53 -14.53
CA VAL A 277 12.82 -4.84 -15.58
C VAL A 277 12.56 -3.34 -15.45
N GLU A 278 13.62 -2.54 -15.44
CA GLU A 278 13.55 -1.06 -15.35
C GLU A 278 12.63 -0.50 -16.44
N GLY A 279 11.74 0.40 -16.06
CA GLY A 279 10.87 1.15 -16.97
C GLY A 279 9.76 0.32 -17.60
N ARG A 280 9.53 -0.93 -17.17
CA ARG A 280 8.46 -1.77 -17.72
C ARG A 280 7.15 -1.58 -16.95
N GLU A 281 6.05 -1.41 -17.66
CA GLU A 281 4.71 -1.31 -17.09
C GLU A 281 4.35 -2.60 -16.35
N LEU A 282 3.89 -2.44 -15.12
CA LEU A 282 3.50 -3.55 -14.27
C LEU A 282 2.10 -3.99 -14.65
N THR A 283 1.99 -5.27 -15.02
CA THR A 283 0.69 -5.89 -15.27
C THR A 283 -0.05 -6.16 -13.95
N CYS A 284 -1.30 -6.60 -14.03
CA CYS A 284 -2.06 -7.00 -12.85
C CYS A 284 -3.16 -8.01 -13.20
N VAL A 285 -3.61 -8.74 -12.18
CA VAL A 285 -4.72 -9.69 -12.31
C VAL A 285 -5.60 -9.61 -11.06
N VAL A 286 -6.92 -9.69 -11.27
CA VAL A 286 -7.91 -9.83 -10.20
C VAL A 286 -8.44 -11.26 -10.21
N CYS A 287 -8.41 -11.87 -9.03
CA CYS A 287 -8.70 -13.28 -8.83
C CYS A 287 -9.71 -13.46 -7.69
N THR A 288 -10.51 -14.51 -7.75
CA THR A 288 -11.46 -14.89 -6.71
C THR A 288 -11.43 -16.40 -6.45
N ILE A 289 -11.87 -16.83 -5.26
CA ILE A 289 -11.99 -18.25 -4.86
C ILE A 289 -13.12 -18.45 -3.86
#